data_AF-A0A9K3HWI5-F1
#
_entry.id   AF-A0A9K3HWI5-F1
#
_cell.length_a   1.000
_cell.length_b   1.000
_cell.length_c   1.000
_cell.angle_alpha   90.00
_cell.angle_beta   90.00
_cell.angle_gamma   90.00
#
_symmetry.space_group_name_H-M   'P 1'
#
loop_
_entity.id
_entity.type
_entity.pdbx_description
1 polymer ?
#
loop_
_entity_poly.entity_id
_entity_poly.type
_entity_poly.pdbx_seq_one_letter_code
_entity_poly.pdbx_strand_id
1 'polypeptide(L)'
;MLLQPVIGMGTDVRTVFSGASTNALFKAIKFGEVSLPNPILVHCKKTEKPFYAIIHRVTGSLIIDFEPVMPNETPTTAAGSLQSYKYAGKAIARLQSLPSGSIERLCDMMVQEVFELTGYDLVMAYKFHDDEKSRIPILARRLQTQLQLKE
;
A
#
# COMPACT_ATOMS: atom_id res chain seq x y z
N MET A 1 -7.32 24.23 32.75
CA MET A 1 -8.29 24.18 31.64
C MET A 1 -8.04 22.88 30.90
N LEU A 2 -8.90 21.88 31.04
CA LEU A 2 -8.71 20.56 30.44
C LEU A 2 -8.81 20.69 28.90
N LEU A 3 -7.75 20.33 28.19
CA LEU A 3 -7.73 20.26 26.73
C LEU A 3 -8.76 19.22 26.29
N GLN A 4 -9.94 19.65 25.83
CA GLN A 4 -10.85 18.74 25.15
C GLN A 4 -10.15 18.22 23.88
N PRO A 5 -10.14 16.91 23.64
CA PRO A 5 -9.54 16.37 22.44
C PRO A 5 -10.30 16.90 21.21
N VAL A 6 -9.55 17.34 20.20
CA VAL A 6 -10.09 17.90 18.95
C VAL A 6 -10.87 16.86 18.14
N ILE A 7 -10.64 15.56 18.41
CA ILE A 7 -11.32 14.42 17.81
C ILE A 7 -11.69 13.43 18.91
N GLY A 8 -12.93 12.97 18.92
CA GLY A 8 -13.46 11.96 19.83
C GLY A 8 -14.66 11.21 19.24
N MET A 9 -15.26 10.30 20.01
CA MET A 9 -16.47 9.60 19.56
C MET A 9 -17.60 10.59 19.25
N GLY A 10 -18.31 10.35 18.15
CA GLY A 10 -19.37 11.25 17.66
C GLY A 10 -18.85 12.50 16.94
N THR A 11 -17.54 12.66 16.78
CA THR A 11 -16.98 13.77 15.98
C THR A 11 -17.34 13.60 14.51
N ASP A 12 -17.91 14.65 13.94
CA ASP A 12 -18.24 14.67 12.53
C ASP A 12 -16.99 14.89 11.65
N VAL A 13 -16.78 14.00 10.69
CA VAL A 13 -15.66 14.03 9.74
C VAL A 13 -15.55 15.36 8.96
N ARG A 14 -16.68 16.06 8.74
CA ARG A 14 -16.76 17.40 8.10
C ARG A 14 -16.02 18.49 8.88
N THR A 15 -15.78 18.27 10.17
CA THR A 15 -15.03 19.18 11.03
C THR A 15 -13.52 18.94 10.96
N VAL A 16 -13.10 17.75 10.52
CA VAL A 16 -11.71 17.30 10.46
C VAL A 16 -11.08 17.57 9.09
N PHE A 17 -11.79 17.29 8.00
CA PHE A 17 -11.27 17.39 6.63
C PHE A 17 -11.90 18.53 5.83
N SER A 18 -11.26 18.89 4.70
CA SER A 18 -11.79 19.86 3.74
C SER A 18 -13.16 19.41 3.19
N GLY A 19 -13.95 20.36 2.66
CA GLY A 19 -15.23 20.05 2.05
C GLY A 19 -15.10 19.10 0.86
N ALA A 20 -14.07 19.29 0.02
CA ALA A 20 -13.78 18.41 -1.11
C ALA A 20 -13.43 16.99 -0.66
N SER A 21 -12.57 16.86 0.36
CA SER A 21 -12.18 15.56 0.93
C SER A 21 -13.36 14.82 1.56
N THR A 22 -14.20 15.54 2.30
CA THR A 22 -15.39 14.96 2.91
C THR A 22 -16.39 14.47 1.85
N ASN A 23 -16.58 15.23 0.77
CA ASN A 23 -17.40 14.80 -0.36
C ASN A 23 -16.82 13.56 -1.06
N ALA A 24 -15.49 13.46 -1.19
CA ALA A 24 -14.85 12.27 -1.75
C ALA A 24 -15.07 11.03 -0.88
N LEU A 25 -14.91 11.15 0.45
CA LEU A 25 -15.20 10.08 1.39
C LEU A 25 -16.67 9.63 1.31
N PHE A 26 -17.62 10.57 1.31
CA PHE A 26 -19.05 10.22 1.19
C PHE A 26 -19.41 9.59 -0.15
N LYS A 27 -18.75 9.99 -1.25
CA LYS A 27 -18.90 9.31 -2.54
C LYS A 27 -18.38 7.88 -2.47
N ALA A 28 -17.20 7.67 -1.88
CA ALA A 28 -16.60 6.35 -1.75
C ALA A 28 -17.46 5.37 -0.93
N ILE A 29 -18.13 5.86 0.12
CA ILE A 29 -19.00 5.03 0.97
C ILE A 29 -20.23 4.49 0.22
N LYS A 30 -20.65 5.17 -0.85
CA LYS A 30 -21.80 4.77 -1.67
C LYS A 30 -21.47 3.64 -2.65
N PHE A 31 -20.20 3.30 -2.84
CA PHE A 31 -19.83 2.15 -3.66
C PHE A 31 -20.26 0.85 -2.98
N GLY A 32 -20.76 -0.11 -3.76
CA GLY A 32 -21.04 -1.46 -3.28
C GLY A 32 -19.77 -2.14 -2.78
N GLU A 33 -18.67 -1.95 -3.52
CA GLU A 33 -17.31 -2.35 -3.15
C GLU A 33 -16.50 -1.10 -2.76
N VAL A 34 -16.38 -0.86 -1.45
CA VAL A 34 -15.72 0.36 -0.93
C VAL A 34 -14.20 0.41 -1.14
N SER A 35 -13.60 -0.70 -1.54
CA SER A 35 -12.15 -0.79 -1.81
C SER A 35 -11.77 -0.28 -3.21
N LEU A 36 -12.73 -0.19 -4.13
CA LEU A 36 -12.49 0.28 -5.50
C LEU A 36 -11.91 1.71 -5.58
N PRO A 37 -12.39 2.70 -4.81
CA PRO A 37 -11.85 4.07 -4.85
C PRO A 37 -10.58 4.26 -4.00
N ASN A 38 -10.02 3.20 -3.39
CA ASN A 38 -8.82 3.33 -2.58
C ASN A 38 -7.55 3.50 -3.44
N PRO A 39 -6.55 4.27 -2.99
CA PRO A 39 -6.61 5.20 -1.85
C PRO A 39 -7.29 6.54 -2.22
N ILE A 40 -7.90 7.22 -1.24
CA ILE A 40 -8.55 8.53 -1.42
C ILE A 40 -7.68 9.63 -0.83
N LEU A 41 -7.26 10.61 -1.64
CA LEU A 41 -6.50 11.75 -1.13
C LEU A 41 -7.40 12.72 -0.34
N VAL A 42 -7.08 12.92 0.93
CA VAL A 42 -7.81 13.84 1.82
C VAL A 42 -6.87 14.88 2.42
N HIS A 43 -7.42 16.07 2.72
CA HIS A 43 -6.66 17.18 3.31
C HIS A 43 -7.32 17.61 4.61
N CYS A 44 -6.53 17.72 5.67
CA CYS A 44 -6.97 18.23 6.97
C CYS A 44 -7.42 19.68 6.87
N LYS A 45 -8.57 20.02 7.45
CA LYS A 45 -9.18 21.35 7.31
C LYS A 45 -8.36 22.48 7.92
N LYS A 46 -7.69 22.23 9.05
CA LYS A 46 -6.93 23.24 9.79
C LYS A 46 -5.48 23.38 9.34
N THR A 47 -4.85 22.26 8.98
CA THR A 47 -3.41 22.19 8.72
C THR A 47 -3.07 22.00 7.24
N GLU A 48 -4.08 21.74 6.41
CA GLU A 48 -3.96 21.38 4.98
C GLU A 48 -3.07 20.15 4.72
N LYS A 49 -2.68 19.42 5.77
CA LYS A 49 -1.84 18.23 5.63
C LYS A 49 -2.57 17.15 4.84
N PRO A 50 -1.94 16.60 3.79
CA PRO A 50 -2.49 15.52 2.98
C PRO A 50 -2.33 14.14 3.64
N PHE A 51 -3.33 13.29 3.48
CA PHE A 51 -3.33 11.88 3.87
C PHE A 51 -3.97 11.03 2.77
N TYR A 52 -3.46 9.81 2.59
CA TYR A 52 -4.20 8.74 1.93
C TYR A 52 -5.19 8.13 2.91
N ALA A 53 -6.47 8.16 2.56
CA ALA A 53 -7.53 7.47 3.29
C ALA A 53 -7.83 6.13 2.60
N ILE A 54 -7.68 5.04 3.34
CA ILE A 54 -7.92 3.68 2.86
C ILE A 54 -9.14 3.14 3.60
N ILE A 55 -10.23 2.90 2.86
CA ILE A 55 -11.53 2.54 3.45
C ILE A 55 -11.76 1.03 3.37
N HIS A 56 -12.18 0.44 4.49
CA HIS A 56 -12.58 -0.95 4.61
C HIS A 56 -13.97 -1.05 5.25
N ARG A 57 -14.83 -1.97 4.77
CA ARG A 57 -16.16 -2.23 5.35
C ARG A 57 -16.15 -3.52 6.17
N VAL A 58 -16.56 -3.44 7.43
CA VAL A 58 -16.57 -4.55 8.37
C VAL A 58 -17.91 -4.58 9.12
N THR A 59 -18.69 -5.65 8.93
CA THR A 59 -19.93 -5.96 9.69
C THR A 59 -20.88 -4.77 9.94
N GLY A 60 -21.02 -3.87 8.95
CA GLY A 60 -21.92 -2.70 9.01
C GLY A 60 -21.25 -1.38 9.40
N SER A 61 -19.96 -1.41 9.76
CA SER A 61 -19.13 -0.25 10.03
C SER A 61 -18.10 -0.02 8.93
N LEU A 62 -17.52 1.19 8.93
CA LEU A 62 -16.41 1.56 8.07
C LEU A 62 -15.20 1.85 8.93
N ILE A 63 -14.07 1.29 8.53
CA ILE A 63 -12.75 1.57 9.09
C ILE A 63 -12.01 2.38 8.02
N ILE A 64 -11.33 3.44 8.46
CA ILE A 64 -10.54 4.29 7.58
C ILE A 64 -9.15 4.43 8.16
N ASP A 65 -8.16 3.94 7.45
CA ASP A 65 -6.75 4.11 7.78
C ASP A 65 -6.24 5.38 7.10
N PHE A 66 -5.50 6.22 7.83
CA PHE A 66 -4.94 7.47 7.33
C PHE A 66 -3.42 7.38 7.31
N GLU A 67 -2.85 7.29 6.12
CA GLU A 67 -1.40 7.30 5.90
C GLU A 67 -0.95 8.71 5.47
N PRO A 68 0.01 9.34 6.17
CA PRO A 68 0.48 10.67 5.79
C PRO A 68 1.18 10.63 4.43
N VAL A 69 0.88 11.60 3.56
CA VAL A 69 1.62 11.74 2.29
C VAL A 69 2.94 12.44 2.58
N MET A 70 4.06 11.83 2.17
CA MET A 70 5.37 12.39 2.47
C MET A 70 5.64 13.63 1.59
N PRO A 71 6.34 14.68 2.07
CA PRO A 71 6.52 15.92 1.31
C PRO A 71 7.28 15.76 -0.02
N ASN A 72 8.09 14.70 -0.14
CA ASN A 72 8.81 14.33 -1.36
C ASN A 72 7.95 13.54 -2.35
N GLU A 73 6.83 12.97 -1.88
CA GLU A 73 5.80 12.42 -2.74
C GLU A 73 4.97 13.59 -3.24
N THR A 74 4.92 13.79 -4.56
CA THR A 74 3.97 14.74 -5.10
C THR A 74 2.57 14.26 -4.69
N PRO A 75 1.79 15.05 -3.91
CA PRO A 75 0.46 14.64 -3.49
C PRO A 75 -0.30 14.33 -4.76
N THR A 76 -0.66 13.06 -4.90
CA THR A 76 -0.92 12.39 -6.18
C THR A 76 -1.89 13.18 -7.05
N THR A 77 -1.35 13.99 -7.95
CA THR A 77 -1.77 13.91 -9.33
C THR A 77 -1.21 12.59 -9.85
N ALA A 78 -2.06 11.57 -10.02
CA ALA A 78 -1.97 10.33 -10.82
C ALA A 78 -0.60 9.68 -11.18
N ALA A 79 0.48 10.43 -11.40
CA ALA A 79 1.81 10.04 -11.84
C ALA A 79 2.54 9.07 -10.90
N GLY A 80 2.50 9.28 -9.58
CA GLY A 80 3.18 8.38 -8.61
C GLY A 80 2.57 6.97 -8.61
N SER A 81 1.24 6.88 -8.47
CA SER A 81 0.49 5.64 -8.61
C SER A 81 0.67 5.00 -9.99
N LEU A 82 0.65 5.79 -11.07
CA LEU A 82 0.78 5.29 -12.44
C LEU A 82 2.15 4.68 -12.70
N GLN A 83 3.22 5.22 -12.11
CA GLN A 83 4.56 4.63 -12.20
C GLN A 83 4.62 3.27 -11.51
N SER A 84 4.13 3.16 -10.27
CA SER A 84 4.08 1.89 -9.55
C SER A 84 3.27 0.84 -10.32
N TYR A 85 2.10 1.22 -10.85
CA TYR A 85 1.30 0.33 -11.71
C TYR A 85 2.03 -0.06 -13.01
N LYS A 86 2.78 0.86 -13.62
CA LYS A 86 3.56 0.57 -14.83
C LYS A 86 4.68 -0.43 -14.55
N TYR A 87 5.39 -0.29 -13.44
CA TYR A 87 6.43 -1.26 -13.05
C TYR A 87 5.81 -2.61 -12.72
N ALA A 88 4.71 -2.65 -11.97
CA ALA A 88 3.97 -3.88 -11.69
C ALA A 88 3.47 -4.57 -12.97
N GLY A 89 2.93 -3.80 -13.93
CA GLY A 89 2.48 -4.34 -15.22
C GLY A 89 3.63 -4.96 -16.03
N LYS A 90 4.82 -4.33 -16.01
CA LYS A 90 6.03 -4.91 -16.62
C LYS A 90 6.47 -6.20 -15.93
N ALA A 91 6.46 -6.22 -14.59
CA ALA A 91 6.77 -7.40 -13.80
C ALA A 91 5.86 -8.58 -14.15
N ILE A 92 4.54 -8.33 -14.19
CA ILE A 92 3.52 -9.33 -14.57
C ILE A 92 3.79 -9.87 -15.98
N ALA A 93 4.06 -8.99 -16.96
CA ALA A 93 4.35 -9.42 -18.33
C ALA A 93 5.61 -10.32 -18.39
N ARG A 94 6.66 -10.00 -17.63
CA ARG A 94 7.87 -10.84 -17.55
C ARG A 94 7.57 -12.20 -16.95
N LEU A 95 6.80 -12.25 -15.87
CA LEU A 95 6.40 -13.52 -15.24
C LEU A 95 5.55 -14.39 -16.18
N GLN A 96 4.62 -13.79 -16.93
CA GLN A 96 3.79 -14.50 -17.91
C GLN A 96 4.61 -15.05 -19.09
N SER A 97 5.75 -14.43 -19.41
CA SER A 97 6.63 -14.88 -20.49
C SER A 97 7.56 -16.04 -20.10
N LEU A 98 7.60 -16.41 -18.82
CA LEU A 98 8.48 -17.49 -18.36
C LEU A 98 8.01 -18.86 -18.88
N PRO A 99 8.94 -19.73 -19.30
CA PRO A 99 8.60 -21.10 -19.64
C PRO A 99 8.09 -21.84 -18.39
N SER A 100 6.98 -22.56 -18.56
CA SER A 100 6.39 -23.36 -17.48
C SER A 100 7.29 -24.53 -17.07
N GLY A 101 7.08 -25.06 -15.87
CA GLY A 101 7.73 -26.29 -15.40
C GLY A 101 8.82 -26.12 -14.34
N SER A 102 9.08 -24.89 -13.87
CA SER A 102 9.99 -24.64 -12.74
C SER A 102 9.41 -23.61 -11.77
N ILE A 103 8.96 -24.09 -10.61
CA ILE A 103 8.50 -23.23 -9.51
C ILE A 103 9.64 -22.37 -8.94
N GLU A 104 10.86 -22.92 -8.92
CA GLU A 104 12.05 -22.20 -8.45
C GLU A 104 12.34 -20.97 -9.31
N ARG A 105 12.31 -21.11 -10.64
CA ARG A 105 12.51 -19.98 -11.56
C ARG A 105 11.42 -18.93 -11.44
N LEU A 106 10.17 -19.36 -11.24
CA LEU A 106 9.06 -18.45 -11.02
C LEU A 106 9.25 -17.64 -9.72
N CYS A 107 9.63 -18.32 -8.63
CA CYS A 107 9.88 -17.67 -7.35
C CYS A 107 11.12 -16.75 -7.39
N ASP A 108 12.20 -17.16 -8.05
CA ASP A 108 13.41 -16.33 -8.26
C ASP A 108 13.05 -15.02 -8.99
N MET A 109 12.28 -15.12 -10.09
CA MET A 109 11.82 -13.93 -10.82
C MET A 109 10.88 -13.07 -9.96
N MET A 110 9.90 -13.67 -9.29
CA MET A 110 8.98 -12.94 -8.39
C MET A 110 9.72 -12.13 -7.33
N VAL A 111 10.72 -12.72 -6.67
CA VAL A 111 11.51 -12.04 -5.63
C VAL A 111 12.30 -10.87 -6.23
N GLN A 112 12.93 -11.06 -7.39
CA GLN A 112 13.65 -9.98 -8.09
C GLN A 112 12.73 -8.80 -8.44
N GLU A 113 11.57 -9.10 -9.02
CA GLU A 113 10.58 -8.09 -9.41
C GLU A 113 10.08 -7.26 -8.23
N VAL A 114 9.74 -7.92 -7.12
CA VAL A 114 9.26 -7.26 -5.90
C VAL A 114 10.39 -6.46 -5.24
N PHE A 115 11.63 -6.96 -5.27
CA PHE A 115 12.80 -6.22 -4.79
C PHE A 115 13.00 -4.91 -5.56
N GLU A 116 13.02 -4.97 -6.89
CA GLU A 116 13.16 -3.78 -7.74
C GLU A 116 12.00 -2.80 -7.58
N LEU A 117 10.78 -3.30 -7.37
CA LEU A 117 9.59 -2.48 -7.23
C LEU A 117 9.53 -1.75 -5.88
N THR A 118 9.92 -2.43 -4.80
CA THR A 118 9.71 -1.94 -3.43
C THR A 118 10.96 -1.32 -2.81
N GLY A 119 12.15 -1.71 -3.27
CA GLY A 119 13.42 -1.26 -2.70
C GLY A 119 13.67 -1.76 -1.28
N TYR A 120 12.93 -2.78 -0.79
CA TYR A 120 13.19 -3.38 0.52
C TYR A 120 14.56 -4.08 0.53
N ASP A 121 15.27 -4.00 1.66
CA ASP A 121 16.55 -4.69 1.86
C ASP A 121 16.44 -6.22 1.81
N LEU A 122 15.23 -6.75 2.00
CA LEU A 122 14.95 -8.18 2.00
C LEU A 122 13.59 -8.47 1.39
N VAL A 123 13.58 -9.31 0.36
CA VAL A 123 12.38 -9.89 -0.26
C VAL A 123 12.59 -11.39 -0.35
N MET A 124 11.58 -12.19 -0.01
CA MET A 124 11.66 -13.66 0.00
C MET A 124 10.34 -14.29 -0.44
N ALA A 125 10.43 -15.45 -1.08
CA ALA A 125 9.27 -16.30 -1.37
C ALA A 125 9.11 -17.33 -0.25
N TYR A 126 8.05 -17.20 0.55
CA TYR A 126 7.77 -18.14 1.62
C TYR A 126 6.70 -19.16 1.17
N LYS A 127 7.04 -20.46 1.23
CA LYS A 127 6.12 -21.55 0.94
C LYS A 127 5.82 -22.33 2.21
N PHE A 128 4.53 -22.52 2.50
CA PHE A 128 4.08 -23.39 3.58
C PHE A 128 4.20 -24.86 3.18
N HIS A 129 4.58 -25.70 4.14
CA HIS A 129 4.53 -27.16 4.03
C HIS A 129 3.23 -27.69 4.64
N ASP A 130 2.75 -28.84 4.16
CA ASP A 130 1.50 -29.47 4.62
C ASP A 130 1.59 -29.93 6.09
N ASP A 131 2.80 -30.21 6.57
CA ASP A 131 3.07 -30.37 7.99
C ASP A 131 3.39 -28.98 8.57
N GLU A 132 2.47 -28.41 9.36
CA GLU A 132 2.55 -27.07 9.98
C GLU A 132 3.83 -26.79 10.82
N LYS A 133 4.79 -27.73 10.88
CA LYS A 133 6.02 -27.68 11.69
C LYS A 133 7.29 -27.30 10.94
N SER A 134 7.36 -27.37 9.61
CA SER A 134 8.56 -26.96 8.87
C SER A 134 8.49 -25.48 8.46
N ARG A 135 8.95 -24.61 9.35
CA ARG A 135 9.24 -23.18 9.09
C ARG A 135 10.47 -22.95 8.19
N ILE A 136 10.77 -23.88 7.27
CA ILE A 136 11.97 -23.79 6.44
C ILE A 136 11.54 -23.29 5.06
N PRO A 137 11.97 -22.09 4.63
CA PRO A 137 11.62 -21.55 3.33
C PRO A 137 12.23 -22.42 2.23
N ILE A 138 11.41 -22.82 1.25
CA ILE A 138 11.87 -23.59 0.08
C ILE A 138 12.77 -22.75 -0.84
N LEU A 139 12.68 -21.41 -0.79
CA LEU A 139 13.55 -20.52 -1.56
C LEU A 139 13.71 -19.16 -0.86
N ALA A 140 14.87 -18.93 -0.23
CA ALA A 140 15.26 -17.63 0.30
C ALA A 140 16.47 -17.11 -0.49
N ARG A 141 16.27 -16.17 -1.41
CA ARG A 141 17.36 -15.45 -2.07
C ARG A 141 17.39 -14.00 -1.60
N ARG A 142 18.49 -13.62 -0.95
CA ARG A 142 18.78 -12.24 -0.54
C ARG A 142 19.33 -11.48 -1.73
N LEU A 143 18.65 -10.41 -2.15
CA LEU A 143 19.27 -9.36 -2.95
C LEU A 143 19.82 -8.32 -1.96
N GLN A 144 21.12 -8.38 -1.67
CA GLN A 144 21.76 -7.30 -0.91
C GLN A 144 21.89 -6.09 -1.82
N THR A 145 21.39 -4.94 -1.36
CA THR A 145 21.90 -3.65 -1.80
C THR A 145 23.40 -3.64 -1.52
N GLN A 146 24.25 -3.57 -2.56
CA GLN A 146 25.65 -3.23 -2.36
C GLN A 146 25.70 -1.79 -1.84
N LEU A 147 25.66 -1.62 -0.52
CA LEU A 147 26.32 -0.48 0.11
C LEU A 147 27.81 -0.68 -0.14
N GLN A 148 28.32 -0.08 -1.21
CA GLN A 148 29.73 0.30 -1.29
C GLN A 148 29.99 1.24 -0.11
N LEU A 149 30.39 0.67 1.02
CA LEU A 149 31.23 1.39 1.97
C LEU A 149 32.56 1.61 1.24
N LYS A 150 32.76 2.86 0.82
CA LYS A 150 34.09 3.41 0.57
C LYS A 150 34.86 3.27 1.88
N GLU A 151 35.84 2.37 1.90
CA GLU A 151 37.09 2.61 2.60
C GLU A 151 38.11 3.13 1.58
#